data_AF-A0A8H4QT60-F1
#
_entry.id   AF-A0A8H4QT60-F1
#
_cell.length_a   1.000
_cell.length_b   1.000
_cell.length_c   1.000
_cell.angle_alpha   90.00
_cell.angle_beta   90.00
_cell.angle_gamma   90.00
#
_symmetry.space_group_name_H-M   'P 1'
#
loop_
_entity.id
_entity.type
_entity.pdbx_description
1 polymer ?
#
loop_
_entity_poly.entity_id
_entity_poly.type
_entity_poly.pdbx_seq_one_letter_code
_entity_poly.pdbx_strand_id
1 'polypeptide(L)'
;MCLHIHSTDLPGYCTCESGICENAPAQAELKTMSSVDAVNRARDEDPRSPFMAVLALDIGHNESGYSGMLNAAGMFLDHLLKSPSVAEDQRSRRYWECPMIGVVNICAAFDPDGLKSYFLRIHNACEKLVKILYDDLEYLMQEGSAAESRRIIASRMINYFLCVDSLTNVMHKQRVVKIALICWLYSDHTFGVRDIVRTAVERLCGFPDLEEPQRSKTQKQRCPPNLIKLVSRAVDPSILVSLLINVLKYSKMTTESFSTEIRVLIKLMEDPRGPFISIFRQEGLHQVLMRRVRKCLGRQETDIKDLESLLVASGKFTWCMLEGAKDGMDTITDLLQNTCMVRVLAYALWLGDSLQDHTALSGWQNVLDRISHCATCENSSRCVWHATPEFLDAARTVTETIAFPAWAELEKKAAQSGKQQYADLWNGLIDALKISREITPDSIRAKGKSLKECSDYECWVRNGGWPKKRGKKYTCKGCFEVYYCGKACQKSDWQTHKLECPGRKKRTPNKEESVEKHPRVGCQARA
;
A
#
# COMPACT_ATOMS: atom_id res chain seq x y z
N MET A 1 19.44 -13.00 -2.24
CA MET A 1 19.31 -11.57 -1.88
C MET A 1 20.56 -11.16 -1.11
N CYS A 2 21.42 -10.30 -1.67
CA CYS A 2 22.54 -9.74 -0.92
C CYS A 2 22.00 -8.79 0.14
N LEU A 3 22.24 -9.10 1.42
CA LEU A 3 21.81 -8.29 2.56
C LEU A 3 22.88 -7.26 3.01
N HIS A 4 23.99 -7.14 2.27
CA HIS A 4 25.11 -6.22 2.54
C HIS A 4 24.70 -4.76 2.44
N ILE A 5 24.96 -4.00 3.49
CA ILE A 5 24.76 -2.55 3.52
C ILE A 5 25.90 -1.92 2.72
N HIS A 6 25.56 -1.42 1.54
CA HIS A 6 26.46 -0.62 0.74
C HIS A 6 26.42 0.84 1.18
N SER A 7 27.47 1.60 0.87
CA SER A 7 27.48 3.05 1.09
C SER A 7 26.33 3.76 0.37
N THR A 8 25.88 3.23 -0.76
CA THR A 8 24.71 3.72 -1.52
C THR A 8 23.39 3.51 -0.80
N ASP A 9 23.34 2.58 0.15
CA ASP A 9 22.13 2.24 0.90
C ASP A 9 21.93 3.16 2.11
N LEU A 10 22.94 3.92 2.52
CA LEU A 10 22.91 4.78 3.71
C LEU A 10 22.90 6.26 3.28
N PRO A 11 21.70 6.86 3.09
CA PRO A 11 21.61 8.27 2.75
C PRO A 11 22.27 9.13 3.84
N GLY A 12 23.30 9.89 3.44
CA GLY A 12 24.05 10.79 4.34
C GLY A 12 25.33 10.21 4.95
N TYR A 13 25.75 8.99 4.59
CA TYR A 13 27.00 8.41 5.13
C TYR A 13 28.29 8.91 4.43
N CYS A 14 28.15 9.53 3.25
CA CYS A 14 29.14 10.40 2.61
C CYS A 14 28.37 11.54 1.95
N THR A 15 28.27 12.69 2.63
CA THR A 15 27.62 13.91 2.13
C THR A 15 28.57 14.71 1.26
N CYS A 16 29.30 14.03 0.39
CA CYS A 16 30.43 14.56 -0.35
C CYS A 16 29.93 15.44 -1.53
N GLU A 17 29.10 16.46 -1.26
CA GLU A 17 28.61 17.44 -2.23
C GLU A 17 29.70 18.47 -2.59
N SER A 18 30.71 18.65 -1.73
CA SER A 18 31.83 19.60 -1.89
C SER A 18 33.09 18.99 -2.52
N GLY A 19 33.04 17.74 -2.99
CA GLY A 19 34.19 17.05 -3.59
C GLY A 19 35.30 16.59 -2.63
N ILE A 20 35.17 16.86 -1.32
CA ILE A 20 36.08 16.34 -0.28
C ILE A 20 35.34 15.31 0.55
N CYS A 21 35.77 14.04 0.45
CA CYS A 21 35.22 12.95 1.25
C CYS A 21 36.01 12.83 2.57
N GLU A 22 35.34 13.05 3.70
CA GLU A 22 35.94 12.90 5.04
C GLU A 22 36.46 11.48 5.30
N ASN A 23 35.90 10.49 4.60
CA ASN A 23 36.31 9.09 4.69
C ASN A 23 37.50 8.75 3.76
N ALA A 24 37.93 9.65 2.86
CA ALA A 24 38.99 9.34 1.91
C ALA A 24 40.34 8.99 2.57
N PRO A 25 40.80 9.69 3.63
CA PRO A 25 42.02 9.31 4.34
C PRO A 25 41.91 7.91 4.96
N ALA A 26 40.78 7.62 5.63
CA ALA A 26 40.51 6.31 6.22
C ALA A 26 40.43 5.19 5.17
N GLN A 27 39.86 5.45 3.99
CA GLN A 27 39.86 4.51 2.87
C GLN A 27 41.25 4.26 2.32
N ALA A 28 42.09 5.30 2.20
CA ALA A 28 43.47 5.15 1.76
C ALA A 28 44.28 4.34 2.77
N GLU A 29 44.11 4.62 4.07
CA GLU A 29 44.73 3.87 5.16
C GLU A 29 44.30 2.39 5.12
N LEU A 30 42.99 2.10 5.11
CA LEU A 30 42.47 0.73 5.11
C LEU A 30 43.01 -0.11 3.95
N LYS A 31 43.15 0.48 2.75
CA LYS A 31 43.70 -0.21 1.55
C LYS A 31 45.15 -0.65 1.71
N THR A 32 45.90 -0.06 2.64
CA THR A 32 47.31 -0.41 2.89
C THR A 32 47.48 -1.45 3.99
N MET A 33 46.41 -1.78 4.72
CA MET A 33 46.45 -2.66 5.89
C MET A 33 46.04 -4.10 5.54
N SER A 34 46.60 -5.08 6.25
CA SER A 34 46.02 -6.42 6.26
C SER A 34 44.69 -6.41 7.03
N SER A 35 43.81 -7.38 6.77
CA SER A 35 42.53 -7.47 7.50
C SER A 35 42.71 -7.60 9.02
N VAL A 36 43.80 -8.25 9.46
CA VAL A 36 44.13 -8.39 10.89
C VAL A 36 44.57 -7.06 11.48
N ASP A 37 45.43 -6.32 10.79
CA ASP A 37 45.91 -5.01 11.25
C ASP A 37 44.79 -3.99 11.29
N ALA A 38 43.90 -3.99 10.29
CA ALA A 38 42.72 -3.12 10.26
C ALA A 38 41.80 -3.37 11.47
N VAL A 39 41.54 -4.63 11.82
CA VAL A 39 40.71 -4.99 12.98
C VAL A 39 41.39 -4.61 14.30
N ASN A 40 42.69 -4.83 14.43
CA ASN A 40 43.44 -4.45 15.63
C ASN A 40 43.45 -2.92 15.79
N ARG A 41 43.68 -2.17 14.72
CA ARG A 41 43.60 -0.71 14.68
C ARG A 41 42.23 -0.20 15.09
N ALA A 42 41.16 -0.84 14.63
CA ALA A 42 39.78 -0.48 14.96
C ALA A 42 39.37 -0.82 16.40
N ARG A 43 40.06 -1.73 17.09
CA ARG A 43 39.70 -2.13 18.46
C ARG A 43 39.80 -0.98 19.46
N ASP A 44 40.80 -0.13 19.28
CA ASP A 44 41.07 1.02 20.16
C ASP A 44 40.50 2.34 19.59
N GLU A 45 39.82 2.27 18.44
CA GLU A 45 39.28 3.41 17.74
C GLU A 45 37.90 3.81 18.27
N ASP A 46 37.57 5.10 18.23
CA ASP A 46 36.21 5.57 18.53
C ASP A 46 35.21 4.91 17.56
N PRO A 47 34.09 4.33 18.05
CA PRO A 47 33.07 3.70 17.20
C PRO A 47 32.51 4.62 16.09
N ARG A 48 32.66 5.93 16.24
CA ARG A 48 32.16 6.97 15.31
C ARG A 48 33.23 7.42 14.32
N SER A 49 34.45 6.91 14.41
CA SER A 49 35.52 7.41 13.57
C SER A 49 35.29 7.08 12.08
N PRO A 50 35.80 7.92 11.17
CA PRO A 50 35.81 7.62 9.73
C PRO A 50 36.44 6.24 9.42
N PHE A 51 37.48 5.84 10.16
CA PHE A 51 38.10 4.53 10.00
C PHE A 51 37.16 3.39 10.35
N MET A 52 36.44 3.48 11.47
CA MET A 52 35.43 2.49 11.86
C MET A 52 34.30 2.39 10.82
N ALA A 53 33.83 3.54 10.33
CA ALA A 53 32.79 3.64 9.33
C ALA A 53 33.19 2.97 8.00
N VAL A 54 34.40 3.24 7.53
CA VAL A 54 34.95 2.64 6.32
C VAL A 54 35.17 1.14 6.48
N LEU A 55 35.74 0.70 7.61
CA LEU A 55 35.95 -0.73 7.89
C LEU A 55 34.63 -1.49 7.95
N ALA A 56 33.59 -0.93 8.57
CA ALA A 56 32.26 -1.55 8.65
C ALA A 56 31.59 -1.72 7.28
N LEU A 57 31.86 -0.82 6.33
CA LEU A 57 31.35 -0.92 4.96
C LEU A 57 32.19 -1.84 4.07
N ASP A 58 33.51 -1.89 4.28
CA ASP A 58 34.42 -2.74 3.50
C ASP A 58 34.32 -4.22 3.90
N ILE A 59 33.98 -4.48 5.17
CA ILE A 59 33.91 -5.85 5.67
C ILE A 59 32.83 -6.65 4.96
N GLY A 60 33.19 -7.84 4.46
CA GLY A 60 32.30 -8.70 3.69
C GLY A 60 32.36 -8.50 2.17
N HIS A 61 33.11 -7.51 1.66
CA HIS A 61 33.41 -7.36 0.22
C HIS A 61 34.74 -7.98 -0.18
N ASN A 62 35.75 -7.86 0.68
CA ASN A 62 37.03 -8.50 0.45
C ASN A 62 36.99 -9.96 0.90
N GLU A 63 37.55 -10.88 0.10
CA GLU A 63 37.79 -12.30 0.42
C GLU A 63 38.82 -12.48 1.56
N SER A 64 38.77 -11.59 2.55
CA SER A 64 39.45 -11.75 3.82
C SER A 64 39.09 -13.11 4.38
N GLY A 65 40.11 -13.95 4.60
CA GLY A 65 39.91 -15.30 5.09
C GLY A 65 39.06 -15.31 6.37
N TYR A 66 38.29 -16.39 6.55
CA TYR A 66 37.33 -16.63 7.63
C TYR A 66 37.75 -16.09 9.02
N SER A 67 39.04 -16.24 9.37
CA SER A 67 39.62 -15.78 10.64
C SER A 67 39.54 -14.25 10.82
N GLY A 68 39.76 -13.47 9.76
CA GLY A 68 39.71 -12.00 9.81
C GLY A 68 38.31 -11.49 10.12
N MET A 69 37.29 -12.07 9.48
CA MET A 69 35.90 -11.70 9.72
C MET A 69 35.46 -12.03 11.15
N LEU A 70 35.82 -13.21 11.70
CA LEU A 70 35.48 -13.56 13.09
C LEU A 70 36.07 -12.58 14.12
N ASN A 71 37.33 -12.18 13.92
CA ASN A 71 37.99 -11.20 14.78
C ASN A 71 37.32 -9.83 14.68
N ALA A 72 36.98 -9.40 13.47
CA ALA A 72 36.25 -8.15 13.26
C ALA A 72 34.88 -8.17 13.94
N ALA A 73 34.17 -9.30 13.83
CA ALA A 73 32.87 -9.49 14.41
C ALA A 73 32.91 -9.39 15.95
N GLY A 74 33.93 -10.01 16.54
CA GLY A 74 34.19 -9.86 17.97
C GLY A 74 34.51 -8.43 18.39
N MET A 75 35.27 -7.70 17.57
CA MET A 75 35.60 -6.29 17.80
C MET A 75 34.36 -5.38 17.73
N PHE A 76 33.51 -5.52 16.71
CA PHE A 76 32.27 -4.74 16.61
C PHE A 76 31.29 -5.04 17.75
N LEU A 77 31.14 -6.31 18.13
CA LEU A 77 30.32 -6.68 19.29
C LEU A 77 30.88 -6.10 20.59
N ASP A 78 32.20 -6.09 20.76
CA ASP A 78 32.81 -5.49 21.95
C ASP A 78 32.54 -3.99 22.02
N HIS A 79 32.63 -3.26 20.91
CA HIS A 79 32.26 -1.84 20.84
C HIS A 79 30.80 -1.61 21.23
N LEU A 80 29.87 -2.43 20.71
CA LEU A 80 28.45 -2.34 21.05
C LEU A 80 28.17 -2.65 22.52
N LEU A 81 28.88 -3.62 23.10
CA LEU A 81 28.59 -4.14 24.45
C LEU A 81 29.35 -3.43 25.58
N LYS A 82 30.51 -2.84 25.29
CA LYS A 82 31.34 -2.12 26.28
C LYS A 82 31.05 -0.62 26.33
N SER A 83 30.39 -0.07 25.31
CA SER A 83 30.02 1.35 25.30
C SER A 83 29.19 1.68 26.54
N PRO A 84 29.60 2.68 27.35
CA PRO A 84 28.88 3.02 28.57
C PRO A 84 27.45 3.42 28.21
N SER A 85 26.50 2.92 29.00
CA SER A 85 25.07 3.23 28.91
C SER A 85 24.84 4.73 29.11
N VAL A 86 25.02 5.54 28.05
CA VAL A 86 24.45 6.84 27.63
C VAL A 86 24.04 7.89 28.70
N ALA A 87 24.47 7.76 29.96
CA ALA A 87 24.00 8.65 31.01
C ALA A 87 24.66 10.04 30.99
N GLU A 88 25.85 10.20 30.39
CA GLU A 88 26.64 11.43 30.59
C GLU A 88 26.95 12.27 29.33
N ASP A 89 26.87 11.72 28.11
CA ASP A 89 27.13 12.53 26.91
C ASP A 89 25.99 12.46 25.90
N GLN A 90 25.04 13.39 26.05
CA GLN A 90 23.97 13.63 25.08
C GLN A 90 24.50 13.98 23.69
N ARG A 91 25.80 14.21 23.45
CA ARG A 91 26.35 14.42 22.09
C ARG A 91 26.85 13.14 21.43
N SER A 92 26.89 12.00 22.14
CA SER A 92 27.43 10.71 21.65
C SER A 92 26.44 9.84 20.84
N ARG A 93 25.43 10.45 20.21
CA ARG A 93 24.21 9.81 19.66
C ARG A 93 24.38 9.01 18.34
N ARG A 94 25.57 8.49 18.03
CA ARG A 94 25.86 7.64 16.85
C ARG A 94 26.73 6.40 17.15
N TYR A 95 26.98 6.10 18.42
CA TYR A 95 28.01 5.13 18.82
C TYR A 95 27.76 3.70 18.29
N TRP A 96 26.51 3.30 18.07
CA TRP A 96 26.18 1.95 17.60
C TRP A 96 26.08 1.82 16.07
N GLU A 97 26.00 2.91 15.32
CA GLU A 97 25.71 2.87 13.87
C GLU A 97 26.79 2.10 13.10
N CYS A 98 28.05 2.53 13.17
CA CYS A 98 29.16 1.88 12.46
C CYS A 98 29.38 0.43 12.95
N PRO A 99 29.46 0.15 14.26
CA PRO A 99 29.62 -1.23 14.72
C PRO A 99 28.46 -2.15 14.31
N MET A 100 27.22 -1.65 14.33
CA MET A 100 26.06 -2.43 13.91
C MET A 100 26.08 -2.72 12.41
N ILE A 101 26.49 -1.76 11.57
CA ILE A 101 26.73 -2.00 10.13
C ILE A 101 27.75 -3.13 9.96
N GLY A 102 28.87 -3.09 10.70
CA GLY A 102 29.89 -4.13 10.66
C GLY A 102 29.35 -5.51 11.03
N VAL A 103 28.54 -5.61 12.09
CA VAL A 103 27.86 -6.87 12.47
C VAL A 103 26.93 -7.35 11.35
N VAL A 104 26.09 -6.47 10.80
CA VAL A 104 25.14 -6.82 9.73
C VAL A 104 25.85 -7.27 8.45
N ASN A 105 26.92 -6.60 8.04
CA ASN A 105 27.68 -6.94 6.85
C ASN A 105 28.44 -8.26 6.99
N ILE A 106 29.03 -8.51 8.17
CA ILE A 106 29.62 -9.81 8.50
C ILE A 106 28.55 -10.88 8.41
N CYS A 107 27.43 -10.69 9.09
CA CYS A 107 26.28 -11.59 9.03
C CYS A 107 25.87 -11.91 7.59
N ALA A 108 25.71 -10.90 6.74
CA ALA A 108 25.32 -11.06 5.35
C ALA A 108 26.38 -11.78 4.49
N ALA A 109 27.67 -11.70 4.83
CA ALA A 109 28.77 -12.34 4.12
C ALA A 109 28.85 -13.87 4.34
N PHE A 110 28.15 -14.39 5.33
CA PHE A 110 28.23 -15.79 5.71
C PHE A 110 26.94 -16.57 5.44
N ASP A 111 27.13 -17.80 4.98
CA ASP A 111 26.09 -18.82 4.95
C ASP A 111 25.69 -19.19 6.40
N PRO A 112 24.39 -19.33 6.74
CA PRO A 112 23.91 -19.78 8.04
C PRO A 112 24.62 -21.01 8.64
N ASP A 113 25.15 -21.92 7.82
CA ASP A 113 25.88 -23.09 8.32
C ASP A 113 27.35 -22.81 8.67
N GLY A 114 27.96 -21.80 8.04
CA GLY A 114 29.40 -21.50 8.16
C GLY A 114 29.80 -20.84 9.47
N LEU A 115 28.86 -20.41 10.33
CA LEU A 115 29.14 -19.55 11.48
C LEU A 115 28.66 -20.10 12.83
N LYS A 116 28.41 -21.40 12.98
CA LYS A 116 27.79 -21.95 14.22
C LYS A 116 28.42 -21.45 15.53
N SER A 117 29.75 -21.34 15.61
CA SER A 117 30.45 -20.81 16.79
C SER A 117 30.27 -19.31 17.00
N TYR A 118 30.23 -18.52 15.93
CA TYR A 118 29.99 -17.08 15.97
C TYR A 118 28.52 -16.74 16.24
N PHE A 119 27.60 -17.52 15.69
CA PHE A 119 26.18 -17.41 15.99
C PHE A 119 25.91 -17.55 17.48
N LEU A 120 26.67 -18.37 18.21
CA LEU A 120 26.55 -18.43 19.67
C LEU A 120 26.90 -17.08 20.33
N ARG A 121 27.94 -16.38 19.85
CA ARG A 121 28.31 -15.05 20.36
C ARG A 121 27.27 -14.00 20.00
N ILE A 122 26.79 -13.95 18.76
CA ILE A 122 25.67 -13.08 18.37
C ILE A 122 24.44 -13.40 19.20
N HIS A 123 24.11 -14.68 19.37
CA HIS A 123 22.96 -15.14 20.13
C HIS A 123 23.00 -14.60 21.56
N ASN A 124 24.16 -14.71 22.21
CA ASN A 124 24.35 -14.19 23.56
C ASN A 124 24.34 -12.64 23.61
N ALA A 125 24.65 -11.96 22.51
CA ALA A 125 24.60 -10.51 22.39
C ALA A 125 23.23 -9.97 21.94
N CYS A 126 22.40 -10.78 21.29
CA CYS A 126 21.20 -10.34 20.56
C CYS A 126 20.24 -9.53 21.44
N GLU A 127 19.97 -9.98 22.68
CA GLU A 127 19.12 -9.22 23.60
C GLU A 127 19.68 -7.84 23.95
N LYS A 128 21.00 -7.73 24.07
CA LYS A 128 21.68 -6.45 24.35
C LYS A 128 21.66 -5.55 23.11
N LEU A 129 21.85 -6.10 21.91
CA LEU A 129 21.73 -5.37 20.65
C LEU A 129 20.31 -4.81 20.44
N VAL A 130 19.29 -5.63 20.70
CA VAL A 130 17.89 -5.18 20.69
C VAL A 130 17.66 -4.09 21.74
N LYS A 131 18.26 -4.21 22.93
CA LYS A 131 18.16 -3.19 23.97
C LYS A 131 18.76 -1.85 23.49
N ILE A 132 19.93 -1.86 22.86
CA ILE A 132 20.57 -0.65 22.30
C ILE A 132 19.61 0.06 21.34
N LEU A 133 19.06 -0.66 20.36
CA LEU A 133 18.11 -0.08 19.40
C LEU A 133 16.81 0.40 20.07
N TYR A 134 16.37 -0.30 21.12
CA TYR A 134 15.15 0.06 21.85
C TYR A 134 15.32 1.31 22.69
N ASP A 135 16.47 1.49 23.34
CA ASP A 135 16.78 2.68 24.12
C ASP A 135 16.88 3.93 23.22
N ASP A 136 17.32 3.75 21.97
CA ASP A 136 17.46 4.80 20.95
C ASP A 136 16.24 4.94 20.02
N LEU A 137 15.06 4.45 20.44
CA LEU A 137 13.85 4.45 19.62
C LEU A 137 13.44 5.86 19.16
N GLU A 138 13.68 6.89 19.97
CA GLU A 138 13.40 8.28 19.61
C GLU A 138 14.14 8.73 18.34
N TYR A 139 15.35 8.22 18.08
CA TYR A 139 16.13 8.53 16.88
C TYR A 139 15.64 7.78 15.66
N LEU A 140 15.04 6.62 15.85
CA LEU A 140 14.39 5.86 14.78
C LEU A 140 13.07 6.50 14.33
N MET A 141 12.44 7.32 15.18
CA MET A 141 11.21 8.05 14.88
C MET A 141 11.43 9.43 14.25
N GLN A 142 12.67 9.92 14.22
CA GLN A 142 12.98 11.22 13.60
C GLN A 142 12.83 11.18 12.08
N GLU A 143 12.58 12.34 11.48
CA GLU A 143 12.60 12.50 10.03
C GLU A 143 14.03 12.75 9.53
N GLY A 144 14.25 12.56 8.23
CA GLY A 144 15.53 12.83 7.56
C GLY A 144 16.40 11.61 7.30
N SER A 145 17.44 11.83 6.50
CA SER A 145 18.32 10.78 5.94
C SER A 145 19.08 9.98 7.00
N ALA A 146 19.50 10.62 8.09
CA ALA A 146 20.20 9.96 9.19
C ALA A 146 19.28 8.96 9.92
N ALA A 147 18.04 9.35 10.22
CA ALA A 147 17.06 8.47 10.83
C ALA A 147 16.69 7.31 9.89
N GLU A 148 16.62 7.59 8.58
CA GLU A 148 16.38 6.57 7.56
C GLU A 148 17.50 5.53 7.51
N SER A 149 18.75 5.97 7.51
CA SER A 149 19.92 5.09 7.59
C SER A 149 19.85 4.17 8.83
N ARG A 150 19.48 4.71 9.99
CA ARG A 150 19.31 3.91 11.22
C ARG A 150 18.20 2.87 11.09
N ARG A 151 17.06 3.24 10.49
CA ARG A 151 15.95 2.31 10.24
C ARG A 151 16.36 1.17 9.31
N ILE A 152 17.19 1.45 8.30
CA ILE A 152 17.77 0.42 7.41
C ILE A 152 18.65 -0.54 8.19
N ILE A 153 19.58 -0.01 8.98
CA ILE A 153 20.51 -0.83 9.79
C ILE A 153 19.73 -1.73 10.75
N ALA A 154 18.79 -1.17 11.50
CA ALA A 154 17.94 -1.92 12.43
C ALA A 154 17.12 -3.00 11.70
N SER A 155 16.53 -2.66 10.56
CA SER A 155 15.70 -3.60 9.79
C SER A 155 16.50 -4.74 9.18
N ARG A 156 17.72 -4.48 8.70
CA ARG A 156 18.61 -5.53 8.18
C ARG A 156 19.10 -6.46 9.28
N MET A 157 19.46 -5.91 10.45
CA MET A 157 19.76 -6.72 11.63
C MET A 157 18.60 -7.64 11.97
N ILE A 158 17.37 -7.10 12.01
CA ILE A 158 16.15 -7.87 12.29
C ILE A 158 15.94 -8.96 11.22
N ASN A 159 16.01 -8.59 9.94
CA ASN A 159 15.87 -9.52 8.81
C ASN A 159 16.85 -10.69 8.88
N TYR A 160 18.10 -10.40 9.22
CA TYR A 160 19.13 -11.42 9.31
C TYR A 160 18.89 -12.35 10.50
N PHE A 161 18.61 -11.80 11.69
CA PHE A 161 18.35 -12.64 12.87
C PHE A 161 17.08 -13.49 12.74
N LEU A 162 16.08 -13.04 11.97
CA LEU A 162 14.90 -13.86 11.64
C LEU A 162 15.22 -15.04 10.70
N CYS A 163 16.34 -15.02 9.99
CA CYS A 163 16.80 -16.15 9.17
C CYS A 163 17.58 -17.20 9.97
N VAL A 164 17.88 -16.93 11.24
CA VAL A 164 18.65 -17.83 12.11
C VAL A 164 17.69 -18.49 13.09
N ASP A 165 17.41 -19.78 12.91
CA ASP A 165 16.41 -20.51 13.68
C ASP A 165 16.56 -20.37 15.20
N SER A 166 17.81 -20.34 15.70
CA SER A 166 18.10 -20.18 17.14
C SER A 166 17.76 -18.79 17.69
N LEU A 167 17.73 -17.75 16.84
CA LEU A 167 17.41 -16.37 17.23
C LEU A 167 15.93 -16.03 17.09
N THR A 168 15.18 -16.82 16.33
CA THR A 168 13.75 -16.59 16.06
C THR A 168 12.94 -16.29 17.32
N ASN A 169 13.17 -16.98 18.43
CA ASN A 169 12.44 -16.73 19.68
C ASN A 169 12.74 -15.35 20.29
N VAL A 170 14.00 -14.89 20.20
CA VAL A 170 14.39 -13.55 20.67
C VAL A 170 13.76 -12.47 19.79
N MET A 171 13.70 -12.74 18.48
CA MET A 171 13.11 -11.82 17.50
C MET A 171 11.61 -11.63 17.66
N HIS A 172 10.90 -12.57 18.28
CA HIS A 172 9.48 -12.45 18.60
C HIS A 172 9.19 -11.84 19.98
N LYS A 173 10.14 -11.09 20.55
CA LYS A 173 9.90 -10.27 21.74
C LYS A 173 9.22 -8.95 21.39
N GLN A 174 8.40 -8.44 22.31
CA GLN A 174 7.63 -7.20 22.14
C GLN A 174 8.50 -5.99 21.72
N ARG A 175 9.74 -5.90 22.25
CA ARG A 175 10.68 -4.82 21.91
C ARG A 175 11.09 -4.84 20.43
N VAL A 176 11.39 -6.03 19.91
CA VAL A 176 11.79 -6.20 18.50
C VAL A 176 10.63 -5.85 17.58
N VAL A 177 9.42 -6.30 17.91
CA VAL A 177 8.21 -5.95 17.16
C VAL A 177 7.99 -4.44 17.16
N LYS A 178 8.17 -3.78 18.30
CA LYS A 178 8.06 -2.32 18.38
C LYS A 178 9.08 -1.63 17.48
N ILE A 179 10.35 -2.05 17.51
CA ILE A 179 11.41 -1.50 16.65
C ILE A 179 11.05 -1.69 15.18
N ALA A 180 10.68 -2.91 14.76
CA ALA A 180 10.32 -3.20 13.37
C ALA A 180 9.15 -2.34 12.87
N LEU A 181 8.09 -2.21 13.68
CA LEU A 181 6.92 -1.39 13.35
C LEU A 181 7.28 0.10 13.27
N ILE A 182 8.07 0.61 14.21
CA ILE A 182 8.52 2.02 14.17
C ILE A 182 9.38 2.28 12.93
N CYS A 183 10.33 1.38 12.64
CA CYS A 183 11.11 1.50 11.40
C CYS A 183 10.16 1.55 10.19
N TRP A 184 9.20 0.65 10.07
CA TRP A 184 8.30 0.62 8.92
C TRP A 184 7.39 1.85 8.77
N LEU A 185 6.81 2.30 9.88
CA LEU A 185 5.84 3.40 9.86
C LEU A 185 6.49 4.77 9.63
N TYR A 186 7.75 4.93 10.05
CA TYR A 186 8.51 6.18 9.93
C TYR A 186 9.50 6.18 8.76
N SER A 187 9.64 5.09 8.01
CA SER A 187 10.49 5.07 6.82
C SER A 187 9.90 5.90 5.70
N ASP A 188 10.77 6.59 4.97
CA ASP A 188 10.38 7.28 3.75
C ASP A 188 9.82 6.26 2.76
N HIS A 189 8.89 6.71 1.94
CA HIS A 189 8.26 5.94 0.89
C HIS A 189 9.00 6.04 -0.44
N THR A 190 10.22 6.56 -0.46
CA THR A 190 11.13 6.43 -1.59
C THR A 190 11.53 4.97 -1.79
N PHE A 191 11.78 4.62 -3.06
CA PHE A 191 12.06 3.26 -3.49
C PHE A 191 13.31 2.66 -2.79
N GLY A 192 13.26 1.38 -2.41
CA GLY A 192 14.39 0.62 -1.85
C GLY A 192 14.43 0.52 -0.31
N VAL A 193 14.41 1.65 0.40
CA VAL A 193 14.51 1.62 1.87
C VAL A 193 13.28 0.98 2.51
N ARG A 194 12.10 1.42 2.08
CA ARG A 194 10.84 0.91 2.58
C ARG A 194 10.70 -0.59 2.36
N ASP A 195 11.21 -1.12 1.25
CA ASP A 195 11.15 -2.54 0.95
C ASP A 195 11.99 -3.36 1.95
N ILE A 196 13.21 -2.92 2.28
CA ILE A 196 14.06 -3.57 3.29
C ILE A 196 13.37 -3.63 4.65
N VAL A 197 12.80 -2.49 5.06
CA VAL A 197 12.13 -2.34 6.35
C VAL A 197 10.84 -3.15 6.38
N ARG A 198 10.08 -3.13 5.30
CA ARG A 198 8.86 -3.93 5.13
C ARG A 198 9.17 -5.42 5.20
N THR A 199 10.22 -5.90 4.52
CA THR A 199 10.63 -7.31 4.59
C THR A 199 10.91 -7.75 6.04
N ALA A 200 11.44 -6.86 6.89
CA ALA A 200 11.63 -7.17 8.31
C ALA A 200 10.29 -7.37 9.04
N VAL A 201 9.31 -6.51 8.77
CA VAL A 201 7.95 -6.68 9.31
C VAL A 201 7.31 -7.95 8.75
N GLU A 202 7.45 -8.22 7.46
CA GLU A 202 6.88 -9.41 6.81
C GLU A 202 7.45 -10.70 7.39
N ARG A 203 8.77 -10.80 7.55
CA ARG A 203 9.39 -11.98 8.17
C ARG A 203 8.99 -12.14 9.63
N LEU A 204 8.98 -11.04 10.38
CA LEU A 204 8.60 -11.04 11.81
C LEU A 204 7.16 -11.48 12.01
N CYS A 205 6.29 -11.11 11.07
CA CYS A 205 4.89 -11.46 11.08
C CYS A 205 4.61 -12.82 10.39
N GLY A 206 5.63 -13.53 9.92
CA GLY A 206 5.49 -14.84 9.27
C GLY A 206 4.66 -14.79 7.99
N PHE A 207 4.82 -13.73 7.18
CA PHE A 207 4.29 -13.72 5.83
C PHE A 207 5.08 -14.77 5.03
N PRO A 208 4.42 -15.77 4.42
CA PRO A 208 5.11 -16.61 3.46
C PRO A 208 5.65 -15.70 2.36
N ASP A 209 6.94 -15.80 2.02
CA ASP A 209 7.53 -15.12 0.87
C ASP A 209 6.60 -15.38 -0.32
N LEU A 210 6.01 -14.30 -0.86
CA LEU A 210 4.99 -14.38 -1.90
C LEU A 210 5.55 -14.94 -3.21
N GLU A 211 6.87 -15.10 -3.32
CA GLU A 211 7.57 -15.45 -4.55
C GLU A 211 8.46 -16.69 -4.47
N GLU A 212 8.50 -17.45 -3.37
CA GLU A 212 9.24 -18.73 -3.34
C GLU A 212 8.33 -19.97 -3.20
N PRO A 213 7.66 -20.39 -4.30
CA PRO A 213 6.90 -21.64 -4.37
C PRO A 213 7.71 -22.92 -4.13
N GLN A 214 9.04 -22.85 -4.00
CA GLN A 214 9.93 -24.02 -4.05
C GLN A 214 10.78 -24.29 -2.81
N ARG A 215 10.70 -23.49 -1.73
CA ARG A 215 11.35 -23.92 -0.48
C ARG A 215 10.69 -25.19 0.05
N SER A 216 11.52 -26.17 0.35
CA SER A 216 11.14 -27.52 0.74
C SER A 216 10.05 -27.51 1.83
N LYS A 217 9.07 -28.41 1.70
CA LYS A 217 7.93 -28.59 2.62
C LYS A 217 8.33 -28.75 4.10
N THR A 218 9.62 -28.93 4.40
CA THR A 218 10.19 -29.12 5.72
C THR A 218 10.41 -27.83 6.51
N GLN A 219 10.47 -26.66 5.88
CA GLN A 219 10.69 -25.38 6.59
C GLN A 219 9.43 -24.51 6.56
N LYS A 220 8.33 -25.01 7.14
CA LYS A 220 7.17 -24.14 7.47
C LYS A 220 7.61 -23.20 8.59
N GLN A 221 8.14 -22.04 8.24
CA GLN A 221 8.37 -20.94 9.20
C GLN A 221 7.02 -20.63 9.84
N ARG A 222 6.86 -21.04 11.11
CA ARG A 222 5.60 -20.87 11.83
C ARG A 222 5.55 -19.41 12.27
N CYS A 223 4.60 -18.67 11.70
CA CYS A 223 4.14 -17.42 12.30
C CYS A 223 3.91 -17.67 13.81
N PRO A 224 4.42 -16.82 14.72
CA PRO A 224 4.21 -17.02 16.15
C PRO A 224 2.71 -17.08 16.43
N PRO A 225 2.22 -18.05 17.23
CA PRO A 225 0.79 -18.25 17.47
C PRO A 225 0.07 -17.11 18.20
N ASN A 226 0.67 -15.91 18.31
CA ASN A 226 0.12 -14.75 19.01
C ASN A 226 0.60 -13.42 18.40
N LEU A 227 0.92 -13.37 17.10
CA LEU A 227 1.45 -12.16 16.46
C LEU A 227 0.59 -10.92 16.73
N ILE A 228 -0.74 -11.03 16.55
CA ILE A 228 -1.66 -9.90 16.76
C ILE A 228 -1.60 -9.38 18.19
N LYS A 229 -1.54 -10.30 19.16
CA LYS A 229 -1.39 -9.98 20.58
C LYS A 229 -0.04 -9.32 20.86
N LEU A 230 1.02 -9.75 20.17
CA LEU A 230 2.36 -9.21 20.30
C LEU A 230 2.44 -7.79 19.73
N VAL A 231 1.88 -7.55 18.53
CA VAL A 231 1.76 -6.22 17.91
C VAL A 231 0.97 -5.29 18.81
N SER A 232 -0.21 -5.73 19.30
CA SER A 232 -1.09 -4.92 20.16
C SER A 232 -0.46 -4.57 21.52
N ARG A 233 0.50 -5.38 21.99
CA ARG A 233 1.31 -5.06 23.18
C ARG A 233 2.44 -4.12 22.84
N ALA A 234 3.06 -4.28 21.68
CA ALA A 234 4.23 -3.50 21.27
C ALA A 234 3.88 -2.04 20.97
N VAL A 235 2.74 -1.81 20.31
CA VAL A 235 2.25 -0.49 19.92
C VAL A 235 0.74 -0.44 20.19
N ASP A 236 0.27 0.69 20.71
CA ASP A 236 -1.16 0.94 20.84
C ASP A 236 -1.84 0.80 19.47
N PRO A 237 -2.88 -0.05 19.35
CA PRO A 237 -3.52 -0.28 18.06
C PRO A 237 -4.03 1.00 17.38
N SER A 238 -4.65 1.95 18.10
CA SER A 238 -5.15 3.20 17.51
C SER A 238 -4.02 4.10 17.00
N ILE A 239 -2.90 4.19 17.73
CA ILE A 239 -1.69 4.89 17.25
C ILE A 239 -1.15 4.21 15.98
N LEU A 240 -1.07 2.88 15.97
CA LEU A 240 -0.63 2.12 14.81
C LEU A 240 -1.53 2.40 13.58
N VAL A 241 -2.85 2.37 13.73
CA VAL A 241 -3.80 2.66 12.65
C VAL A 241 -3.66 4.09 12.14
N SER A 242 -3.47 5.06 13.03
CA SER A 242 -3.25 6.46 12.65
C SER A 242 -1.99 6.63 11.79
N LEU A 243 -0.90 5.97 12.16
CA LEU A 243 0.34 5.98 11.37
C LEU A 243 0.17 5.27 10.02
N LEU A 244 -0.55 4.14 9.99
CA LEU A 244 -0.88 3.44 8.74
C LEU A 244 -1.73 4.30 7.81
N ILE A 245 -2.68 5.08 8.33
CA ILE A 245 -3.46 6.02 7.51
C ILE A 245 -2.54 7.05 6.84
N ASN A 246 -1.49 7.54 7.52
CA ASN A 246 -0.53 8.46 6.94
C ASN A 246 0.29 7.78 5.82
N VAL A 247 0.72 6.53 6.06
CA VAL A 247 1.37 5.68 5.06
C VAL A 247 0.51 5.55 3.78
N LEU A 248 -0.78 5.22 3.92
CA LEU A 248 -1.68 5.02 2.76
C LEU A 248 -2.04 6.34 2.05
N LYS A 249 -1.85 7.49 2.70
CA LYS A 249 -2.04 8.82 2.09
C LYS A 249 -0.88 9.23 1.19
N TYR A 250 0.28 8.57 1.28
CA TYR A 250 1.44 8.93 0.49
C TYR A 250 1.17 8.80 -1.02
N SER A 251 1.21 9.94 -1.72
CA SER A 251 0.69 10.03 -3.08
C SER A 251 1.60 9.35 -4.12
N LYS A 252 2.91 9.33 -3.87
CA LYS A 252 3.94 8.78 -4.76
C LYS A 252 4.19 7.28 -4.58
N MET A 253 3.50 6.60 -3.66
CA MET A 253 3.57 5.14 -3.52
C MET A 253 3.20 4.46 -4.85
N THR A 254 4.03 3.52 -5.31
CA THR A 254 3.73 2.69 -6.48
C THR A 254 2.54 1.78 -6.19
N THR A 255 1.92 1.23 -7.24
CA THR A 255 0.79 0.31 -7.08
C THR A 255 1.24 -0.99 -6.41
N GLU A 256 2.41 -1.52 -6.79
CA GLU A 256 3.04 -2.68 -6.16
C GLU A 256 3.28 -2.47 -4.66
N SER A 257 4.00 -1.41 -4.26
CA SER A 257 4.26 -1.14 -2.85
C SER A 257 2.95 -0.99 -2.07
N PHE A 258 1.94 -0.31 -2.65
CA PHE A 258 0.64 -0.17 -2.02
C PHE A 258 -0.09 -1.51 -1.83
N SER A 259 -0.06 -2.40 -2.83
CA SER A 259 -0.59 -3.76 -2.70
C SER A 259 0.05 -4.49 -1.53
N THR A 260 1.37 -4.38 -1.39
CA THR A 260 2.10 -5.03 -0.30
C THR A 260 1.74 -4.46 1.07
N GLU A 261 1.55 -3.13 1.21
CA GLU A 261 1.03 -2.53 2.44
C GLU A 261 -0.35 -3.10 2.81
N ILE A 262 -1.24 -3.31 1.83
CA ILE A 262 -2.56 -3.93 2.08
C ILE A 262 -2.42 -5.37 2.59
N ARG A 263 -1.47 -6.15 2.05
CA ARG A 263 -1.20 -7.50 2.56
C ARG A 263 -0.79 -7.45 4.03
N VAL A 264 -0.03 -6.44 4.44
CA VAL A 264 0.33 -6.30 5.85
C VAL A 264 -0.89 -6.08 6.73
N LEU A 265 -1.82 -5.24 6.29
CA LEU A 265 -3.09 -5.00 6.96
C LEU A 265 -3.97 -6.25 7.06
N ILE A 266 -4.00 -7.07 5.99
CA ILE A 266 -4.72 -8.36 6.01
C ILE A 266 -4.21 -9.26 7.13
N LYS A 267 -2.90 -9.34 7.32
CA LYS A 267 -2.33 -10.15 8.41
C LYS A 267 -2.72 -9.64 9.77
N LEU A 268 -2.80 -8.32 9.97
CA LEU A 268 -3.28 -7.75 11.22
C LEU A 268 -4.74 -8.14 11.54
N MET A 269 -5.51 -8.60 10.55
CA MET A 269 -6.89 -9.07 10.69
C MET A 269 -7.05 -10.60 10.71
N GLU A 270 -5.95 -11.36 10.66
CA GLU A 270 -6.04 -12.84 10.65
C GLU A 270 -6.60 -13.43 11.94
N ASP A 271 -6.59 -12.68 13.05
CA ASP A 271 -7.37 -13.01 14.24
C ASP A 271 -8.68 -12.21 14.23
N PRO A 272 -9.84 -12.83 13.90
CA PRO A 272 -11.14 -12.16 13.92
C PRO A 272 -11.52 -11.61 15.30
N ARG A 273 -10.89 -12.12 16.37
CA ARG A 273 -11.11 -11.64 17.75
C ARG A 273 -10.14 -10.52 18.13
N GLY A 274 -9.19 -10.20 17.26
CA GLY A 274 -8.24 -9.12 17.44
C GLY A 274 -8.89 -7.73 17.41
N PRO A 275 -8.20 -6.70 17.89
CA PRO A 275 -8.75 -5.35 17.98
C PRO A 275 -8.83 -4.65 16.60
N PHE A 276 -8.02 -5.08 15.63
CA PHE A 276 -7.74 -4.31 14.42
C PHE A 276 -8.94 -4.07 13.51
N ILE A 277 -9.85 -5.03 13.35
CA ILE A 277 -11.02 -4.85 12.47
C ILE A 277 -11.89 -3.69 12.96
N SER A 278 -12.20 -3.67 14.27
CA SER A 278 -12.99 -2.60 14.87
C SER A 278 -12.28 -1.24 14.77
N ILE A 279 -10.96 -1.20 14.98
CA ILE A 279 -10.18 0.05 14.95
C ILE A 279 -9.99 0.54 13.51
N PHE A 280 -9.73 -0.33 12.53
CA PHE A 280 -9.68 0.03 11.11
C PHE A 280 -10.99 0.65 10.61
N ARG A 281 -12.12 0.20 11.17
CA ARG A 281 -13.43 0.80 10.91
C ARG A 281 -13.55 2.16 11.59
N GLN A 282 -13.37 2.22 12.90
CA GLN A 282 -13.53 3.43 13.72
C GLN A 282 -12.63 4.58 13.26
N GLU A 283 -11.37 4.30 12.92
CA GLU A 283 -10.40 5.28 12.46
C GLU A 283 -10.52 5.60 10.95
N GLY A 284 -11.46 4.95 10.24
CA GLY A 284 -11.71 5.20 8.81
C GLY A 284 -10.58 4.74 7.87
N LEU A 285 -9.72 3.81 8.31
CA LEU A 285 -8.63 3.27 7.49
C LEU A 285 -9.15 2.66 6.19
N HIS A 286 -10.24 1.89 6.27
CA HIS A 286 -10.87 1.25 5.11
C HIS A 286 -11.33 2.28 4.05
N GLN A 287 -11.78 3.47 4.47
CA GLN A 287 -12.18 4.55 3.55
C GLN A 287 -10.98 5.15 2.83
N VAL A 288 -9.87 5.36 3.55
CA VAL A 288 -8.60 5.85 2.98
C VAL A 288 -8.04 4.85 1.98
N LEU A 289 -8.02 3.56 2.36
CA LEU A 289 -7.58 2.45 1.52
C LEU A 289 -8.40 2.38 0.24
N MET A 290 -9.73 2.30 0.32
CA MET A 290 -10.58 2.19 -0.86
C MET A 290 -10.48 3.40 -1.78
N ARG A 291 -10.39 4.60 -1.20
CA ARG A 291 -10.16 5.84 -1.97
C ARG A 291 -8.82 5.79 -2.70
N ARG A 292 -7.77 5.21 -2.11
CA ARG A 292 -6.46 5.04 -2.75
C ARG A 292 -6.48 3.94 -3.81
N VAL A 293 -7.10 2.78 -3.55
CA VAL A 293 -7.31 1.72 -4.56
C VAL A 293 -7.94 2.32 -5.81
N ARG A 294 -9.07 3.04 -5.64
CA ARG A 294 -9.69 3.75 -6.77
C ARG A 294 -8.74 4.74 -7.45
N LYS A 295 -7.92 5.50 -6.72
CA LYS A 295 -6.94 6.40 -7.39
C LYS A 295 -5.94 5.61 -8.23
N CYS A 296 -5.47 4.45 -7.78
CA CYS A 296 -4.52 3.61 -8.53
C CYS A 296 -5.17 3.03 -9.79
N LEU A 297 -6.38 2.50 -9.68
CA LEU A 297 -7.09 1.93 -10.83
C LEU A 297 -7.35 2.97 -11.94
N GLY A 298 -7.40 4.27 -11.61
CA GLY A 298 -7.66 5.36 -12.54
C GLY A 298 -6.42 5.88 -13.28
N ARG A 299 -5.24 5.34 -12.99
CA ARG A 299 -3.98 5.72 -13.65
C ARG A 299 -3.79 4.85 -14.89
N GLN A 300 -3.74 5.49 -16.06
CA GLN A 300 -3.55 4.82 -17.35
C GLN A 300 -2.19 4.11 -17.50
N GLU A 301 -1.20 4.50 -16.70
CA GLU A 301 0.20 4.03 -16.81
C GLU A 301 0.54 2.84 -15.90
N THR A 302 -0.44 2.26 -15.20
CA THR A 302 -0.16 1.16 -14.26
C THR A 302 -0.06 -0.17 -14.99
N ASP A 303 0.96 -0.96 -14.68
CA ASP A 303 1.09 -2.34 -15.16
C ASP A 303 -0.14 -3.17 -14.77
N ILE A 304 -0.62 -4.02 -15.67
CA ILE A 304 -1.79 -4.88 -15.44
C ILE A 304 -1.54 -5.84 -14.28
N LYS A 305 -0.32 -6.38 -14.13
CA LYS A 305 0.06 -7.28 -13.03
C LYS A 305 0.00 -6.57 -11.68
N ASP A 306 0.42 -5.31 -11.64
CA ASP A 306 0.33 -4.49 -10.43
C ASP A 306 -1.14 -4.23 -10.05
N LEU A 307 -1.99 -3.95 -11.04
CA LEU A 307 -3.43 -3.77 -10.84
C LEU A 307 -4.10 -5.06 -10.36
N GLU A 308 -3.74 -6.21 -10.94
CA GLU A 308 -4.21 -7.53 -10.50
C GLU A 308 -3.83 -7.76 -9.04
N SER A 309 -2.54 -7.65 -8.71
CA SER A 309 -2.01 -7.77 -7.34
C SER A 309 -2.77 -6.88 -6.36
N LEU A 310 -3.01 -5.62 -6.73
CA LEU A 310 -3.78 -4.66 -5.93
C LEU A 310 -5.23 -5.10 -5.72
N LEU A 311 -5.90 -5.63 -6.75
CA LEU A 311 -7.28 -6.06 -6.66
C LEU A 311 -7.43 -7.33 -5.82
N VAL A 312 -6.51 -8.28 -5.96
CA VAL A 312 -6.43 -9.47 -5.10
C VAL A 312 -6.28 -9.05 -3.63
N ALA A 313 -5.31 -8.19 -3.34
CA ALA A 313 -5.05 -7.72 -1.98
C ALA A 313 -6.25 -6.93 -1.41
N SER A 314 -6.82 -5.99 -2.17
CA SER A 314 -7.95 -5.19 -1.69
C SER A 314 -9.25 -6.00 -1.52
N GLY A 315 -9.49 -7.02 -2.36
CA GLY A 315 -10.62 -7.93 -2.21
C GLY A 315 -10.49 -8.77 -0.94
N LYS A 316 -9.31 -9.36 -0.71
CA LYS A 316 -9.03 -10.11 0.52
C LYS A 316 -9.13 -9.24 1.76
N PHE A 317 -8.62 -8.00 1.73
CA PHE A 317 -8.78 -7.04 2.82
C PHE A 317 -10.26 -6.78 3.15
N THR A 318 -11.06 -6.51 2.13
CA THR A 318 -12.50 -6.25 2.29
C THR A 318 -13.23 -7.45 2.86
N TRP A 319 -12.91 -8.65 2.37
CA TRP A 319 -13.47 -9.89 2.88
C TRP A 319 -13.12 -10.12 4.36
N CYS A 320 -11.84 -9.96 4.75
CA CYS A 320 -11.43 -10.11 6.14
C CYS A 320 -12.13 -9.11 7.07
N MET A 321 -12.35 -7.87 6.62
CA MET A 321 -13.14 -6.89 7.37
C MET A 321 -14.57 -7.37 7.61
N LEU A 322 -15.22 -7.96 6.61
CA LEU A 322 -16.58 -8.49 6.74
C LEU A 322 -16.64 -9.74 7.62
N GLU A 323 -15.74 -10.69 7.40
CA GLU A 323 -15.75 -11.98 8.09
C GLU A 323 -15.47 -11.83 9.60
N GLY A 324 -14.56 -10.93 9.98
CA GLY A 324 -14.22 -10.73 11.39
C GLY A 324 -14.98 -9.61 12.09
N ALA A 325 -15.90 -8.91 11.42
CA ALA A 325 -16.75 -7.93 12.08
C ALA A 325 -17.77 -8.62 13.00
N LYS A 326 -17.84 -8.16 14.26
CA LYS A 326 -18.88 -8.61 15.22
C LYS A 326 -20.26 -8.08 14.84
N ASP A 327 -20.30 -6.90 14.25
CA ASP A 327 -21.46 -6.17 13.75
C ASP A 327 -21.46 -6.17 12.22
N GLY A 328 -21.56 -7.37 11.65
CA GLY A 328 -21.44 -7.62 10.22
C GLY A 328 -22.31 -6.70 9.35
N MET A 329 -23.59 -6.53 9.71
CA MET A 329 -24.53 -5.67 8.96
C MET A 329 -24.15 -4.19 9.01
N ASP A 330 -23.75 -3.67 10.16
CA ASP A 330 -23.31 -2.28 10.28
C ASP A 330 -22.02 -2.04 9.49
N THR A 331 -21.09 -3.01 9.54
CA THR A 331 -19.81 -2.93 8.83
C THR A 331 -20.01 -2.96 7.32
N ILE A 332 -20.84 -3.87 6.77
CA ILE A 332 -21.09 -3.89 5.32
C ILE A 332 -21.86 -2.64 4.86
N THR A 333 -22.77 -2.13 5.68
CA THR A 333 -23.53 -0.90 5.38
C THR A 333 -22.60 0.31 5.34
N ASP A 334 -21.71 0.45 6.33
CA ASP A 334 -20.67 1.48 6.37
C ASP A 334 -19.72 1.39 5.15
N LEU A 335 -19.27 0.17 4.80
CA LEU A 335 -18.44 -0.04 3.63
C LEU A 335 -19.16 0.38 2.33
N LEU A 336 -20.46 0.10 2.19
CA LEU A 336 -21.26 0.50 1.04
C LEU A 336 -21.46 2.02 0.97
N GLN A 337 -21.79 2.67 2.10
CA GLN A 337 -22.11 4.10 2.16
C GLN A 337 -20.87 4.99 2.05
N ASN A 338 -19.78 4.61 2.72
CA ASN A 338 -18.64 5.50 2.96
C ASN A 338 -17.40 5.16 2.13
N THR A 339 -17.48 4.16 1.25
CA THR A 339 -16.37 3.79 0.35
C THR A 339 -16.78 3.74 -1.12
N CYS A 340 -15.85 3.30 -1.97
CA CYS A 340 -16.11 2.99 -3.36
C CYS A 340 -16.01 1.48 -3.65
N MET A 341 -16.26 0.62 -2.65
CA MET A 341 -16.03 -0.83 -2.77
C MET A 341 -16.76 -1.45 -3.98
N VAL A 342 -18.03 -1.09 -4.25
CA VAL A 342 -18.80 -1.70 -5.35
C VAL A 342 -18.22 -1.32 -6.70
N ARG A 343 -17.62 -0.13 -6.82
CA ARG A 343 -16.88 0.29 -8.03
C ARG A 343 -15.61 -0.52 -8.23
N VAL A 344 -14.85 -0.71 -7.14
CA VAL A 344 -13.64 -1.55 -7.16
C VAL A 344 -14.01 -3.00 -7.49
N LEU A 345 -15.10 -3.51 -6.92
CA LEU A 345 -15.65 -4.83 -7.18
C LEU A 345 -16.01 -4.99 -8.66
N ALA A 346 -16.80 -4.09 -9.23
CA ALA A 346 -17.16 -4.12 -10.65
C ALA A 346 -15.92 -4.12 -11.57
N TYR A 347 -14.91 -3.31 -11.21
CA TYR A 347 -13.64 -3.28 -11.93
C TYR A 347 -12.84 -4.59 -11.77
N ALA A 348 -12.88 -5.21 -10.59
CA ALA A 348 -12.27 -6.51 -10.35
C ALA A 348 -12.91 -7.58 -11.23
N LEU A 349 -14.24 -7.66 -11.26
CA LEU A 349 -14.99 -8.57 -12.15
C LEU A 349 -14.62 -8.34 -13.62
N TRP A 350 -14.52 -7.08 -14.04
CA TRP A 350 -14.12 -6.72 -15.41
C TRP A 350 -12.71 -7.20 -15.76
N LEU A 351 -11.74 -7.11 -14.84
CA LEU A 351 -10.40 -7.62 -15.08
C LEU A 351 -10.29 -9.13 -14.95
N GLY A 352 -11.14 -9.77 -14.15
CA GLY A 352 -11.13 -11.22 -13.91
C GLY A 352 -11.17 -12.06 -15.18
N ASP A 353 -11.92 -11.65 -16.20
CA ASP A 353 -11.97 -12.33 -17.50
C ASP A 353 -10.62 -12.39 -18.22
N SER A 354 -9.75 -11.42 -17.93
CA SER A 354 -8.41 -11.31 -18.52
C SER A 354 -7.34 -12.02 -17.70
N LEU A 355 -7.66 -12.53 -16.50
CA LEU A 355 -6.72 -13.24 -15.65
C LEU A 355 -6.65 -14.73 -16.03
N GLN A 356 -5.46 -15.31 -15.85
CA GLN A 356 -5.26 -16.75 -16.04
C GLN A 356 -5.82 -17.56 -14.87
N ASP A 357 -5.74 -17.00 -13.65
CA ASP A 357 -6.22 -17.63 -12.42
C ASP A 357 -7.53 -16.98 -11.93
N HIS A 358 -8.66 -17.66 -12.13
CA HIS A 358 -9.97 -17.20 -11.66
C HIS A 358 -10.11 -17.16 -10.14
N THR A 359 -9.24 -17.88 -9.42
CA THR A 359 -9.27 -17.91 -7.95
C THR A 359 -8.61 -16.69 -7.33
N ALA A 360 -7.83 -15.94 -8.10
CA ALA A 360 -7.15 -14.72 -7.66
C ALA A 360 -8.16 -13.70 -7.08
N LEU A 361 -9.35 -13.60 -7.65
CA LEU A 361 -10.39 -12.65 -7.22
C LEU A 361 -11.42 -13.22 -6.23
N SER A 362 -11.13 -14.37 -5.61
CA SER A 362 -12.01 -15.01 -4.62
C SER A 362 -12.45 -14.07 -3.49
N GLY A 363 -11.58 -13.15 -3.04
CA GLY A 363 -11.95 -12.14 -2.05
C GLY A 363 -13.12 -11.24 -2.50
N TRP A 364 -13.14 -10.81 -3.76
CA TRP A 364 -14.24 -9.99 -4.30
C TRP A 364 -15.49 -10.82 -4.61
N GLN A 365 -15.34 -12.07 -5.05
CA GLN A 365 -16.46 -13.00 -5.22
C GLN A 365 -17.18 -13.23 -3.89
N ASN A 366 -16.43 -13.52 -2.82
CA ASN A 366 -17.00 -13.71 -1.48
C ASN A 366 -17.73 -12.44 -0.97
N VAL A 367 -17.20 -11.25 -1.27
CA VAL A 367 -17.86 -9.98 -0.94
C VAL A 367 -19.17 -9.84 -1.71
N LEU A 368 -19.20 -10.14 -3.02
CA LEU A 368 -20.42 -10.09 -3.83
C LEU A 368 -21.46 -11.09 -3.31
N ASP A 369 -21.05 -12.34 -3.08
CA ASP A 369 -21.93 -13.39 -2.56
C ASP A 369 -22.51 -13.01 -1.21
N ARG A 370 -21.72 -12.34 -0.35
CA ARG A 370 -22.20 -11.82 0.92
C ARG A 370 -23.28 -10.75 0.73
N ILE A 371 -23.07 -9.78 -0.17
CA ILE A 371 -24.06 -8.73 -0.44
C ILE A 371 -25.37 -9.37 -0.97
N SER A 372 -25.26 -10.28 -1.93
CA SER A 372 -26.39 -10.98 -2.52
C SER A 372 -27.15 -11.81 -1.48
N HIS A 373 -26.42 -12.53 -0.62
CA HIS A 373 -27.01 -13.27 0.49
C HIS A 373 -27.76 -12.36 1.44
N CYS A 374 -27.16 -11.24 1.88
CA CYS A 374 -27.84 -10.30 2.77
C CYS A 374 -29.16 -9.82 2.17
N ALA A 375 -29.16 -9.48 0.88
CA ALA A 375 -30.34 -8.96 0.17
C ALA A 375 -31.46 -10.00 -0.06
N THR A 376 -31.12 -11.29 -0.11
CA THR A 376 -32.06 -12.38 -0.45
C THR A 376 -32.38 -13.31 0.72
N CYS A 377 -31.72 -13.16 1.86
CA CYS A 377 -31.90 -14.06 3.00
C CYS A 377 -33.30 -13.92 3.63
N GLU A 378 -34.13 -14.93 3.43
CA GLU A 378 -35.49 -15.02 4.02
C GLU A 378 -35.48 -15.41 5.50
N ASN A 379 -34.37 -15.95 6.01
CA ASN A 379 -34.28 -16.44 7.39
C ASN A 379 -33.85 -15.34 8.38
N SER A 380 -34.75 -14.39 8.61
CA SER A 380 -34.52 -13.24 9.49
C SER A 380 -34.16 -13.62 10.93
N SER A 381 -34.65 -14.77 11.43
CA SER A 381 -34.49 -15.15 12.83
C SER A 381 -33.14 -15.76 13.20
N ARG A 382 -32.38 -16.29 12.22
CA ARG A 382 -31.11 -17.00 12.47
C ARG A 382 -29.91 -16.44 11.73
N CYS A 383 -30.14 -15.62 10.71
CA CYS A 383 -29.05 -15.04 9.95
C CYS A 383 -28.60 -13.71 10.54
N VAL A 384 -27.37 -13.67 11.08
CA VAL A 384 -26.74 -12.42 11.55
C VAL A 384 -26.46 -11.42 10.41
N TRP A 385 -26.64 -11.85 9.17
CA TRP A 385 -26.49 -11.07 7.94
C TRP A 385 -27.84 -10.75 7.28
N HIS A 386 -28.96 -10.86 8.01
CA HIS A 386 -30.24 -10.46 7.47
C HIS A 386 -30.25 -8.96 7.16
N ALA A 387 -30.68 -8.59 5.95
CA ALA A 387 -30.68 -7.20 5.49
C ALA A 387 -31.49 -6.28 6.41
N THR A 388 -30.89 -5.14 6.76
CA THR A 388 -31.60 -4.01 7.35
C THR A 388 -32.10 -3.07 6.24
N PRO A 389 -33.11 -2.21 6.50
CA PRO A 389 -33.52 -1.19 5.55
C PRO A 389 -32.36 -0.28 5.10
N GLU A 390 -31.49 0.11 6.03
CA GLU A 390 -30.33 0.98 5.77
C GLU A 390 -29.32 0.31 4.84
N PHE A 391 -29.08 -1.00 5.03
CA PHE A 391 -28.25 -1.80 4.14
C PHE A 391 -28.84 -1.84 2.73
N LEU A 392 -30.14 -2.13 2.59
CA LEU A 392 -30.78 -2.24 1.27
C LEU A 392 -30.75 -0.90 0.53
N ASP A 393 -31.02 0.20 1.22
CA ASP A 393 -30.95 1.54 0.65
C ASP A 393 -29.53 1.87 0.18
N ALA A 394 -28.52 1.61 1.02
CA ALA A 394 -27.12 1.80 0.68
C ALA A 394 -26.69 0.94 -0.52
N ALA A 395 -26.99 -0.36 -0.48
CA ALA A 395 -26.61 -1.32 -1.50
C ALA A 395 -27.24 -0.98 -2.86
N ARG A 396 -28.54 -0.65 -2.89
CA ARG A 396 -29.23 -0.21 -4.11
C ARG A 396 -28.66 1.10 -4.62
N THR A 397 -28.61 2.12 -3.77
CA THR A 397 -28.14 3.45 -4.15
C THR A 397 -26.76 3.40 -4.79
N VAL A 398 -25.80 2.71 -4.16
CA VAL A 398 -24.43 2.62 -4.68
C VAL A 398 -24.35 1.74 -5.92
N THR A 399 -25.02 0.58 -5.94
CA THR A 399 -24.94 -0.37 -7.06
C THR A 399 -25.62 0.18 -8.30
N GLU A 400 -26.79 0.81 -8.18
CA GLU A 400 -27.49 1.44 -9.30
C GLU A 400 -26.62 2.47 -10.05
N THR A 401 -25.69 3.15 -9.37
CA THR A 401 -24.83 4.13 -10.05
C THR A 401 -23.86 3.51 -11.05
N ILE A 402 -23.58 2.21 -10.92
CA ILE A 402 -22.63 1.49 -11.76
C ILE A 402 -23.16 0.19 -12.37
N ALA A 403 -24.39 -0.23 -12.01
CA ALA A 403 -25.06 -1.45 -12.46
C ALA A 403 -24.96 -1.63 -13.97
N PHE A 404 -25.52 -0.67 -14.71
CA PHE A 404 -25.58 -0.76 -16.17
C PHE A 404 -24.20 -0.64 -16.84
N PRO A 405 -23.34 0.34 -16.49
CA PRO A 405 -22.03 0.40 -17.11
C PRO A 405 -21.15 -0.82 -16.92
N ALA A 406 -21.16 -1.40 -15.71
CA ALA A 406 -20.42 -2.61 -15.43
C ALA A 406 -21.01 -3.80 -16.19
N TRP A 407 -22.34 -3.92 -16.20
CA TRP A 407 -23.04 -4.96 -16.96
C TRP A 407 -22.69 -4.91 -18.45
N ALA A 408 -22.82 -3.76 -19.10
CA ALA A 408 -22.56 -3.63 -20.53
C ALA A 408 -21.13 -4.01 -20.93
N GLU A 409 -20.16 -3.67 -20.09
CA GLU A 409 -18.75 -4.01 -20.32
C GLU A 409 -18.46 -5.48 -20.05
N LEU A 410 -19.08 -6.06 -19.01
CA LEU A 410 -18.99 -7.50 -18.71
C LEU A 410 -19.62 -8.35 -19.82
N GLU A 411 -20.81 -8.01 -20.32
CA GLU A 411 -21.45 -8.72 -21.44
C GLU A 411 -20.60 -8.65 -22.71
N LYS A 412 -20.01 -7.48 -23.00
CA LYS A 412 -19.10 -7.33 -24.14
C LYS A 412 -17.88 -8.24 -24.00
N LYS A 413 -17.28 -8.33 -22.81
CA LYS A 413 -16.14 -9.24 -22.56
C LYS A 413 -16.54 -10.71 -22.57
N ALA A 414 -17.71 -11.04 -22.06
CA ALA A 414 -18.23 -12.38 -22.08
C ALA A 414 -18.47 -12.86 -23.53
N ALA A 415 -19.02 -11.99 -24.38
CA ALA A 415 -19.16 -12.27 -25.82
C ALA A 415 -17.82 -12.45 -26.54
N GLN A 416 -16.76 -11.75 -26.10
CA GLN A 416 -15.42 -11.86 -26.69
C GLN A 416 -14.66 -13.09 -26.22
N SER A 417 -14.77 -13.45 -24.94
CA SER A 417 -14.00 -14.52 -24.30
C SER A 417 -14.73 -15.87 -24.29
N GLY A 418 -16.06 -15.87 -24.49
CA GLY A 418 -16.93 -17.03 -24.30
C GLY A 418 -17.18 -17.41 -22.84
N LYS A 419 -16.73 -16.61 -21.86
CA LYS A 419 -16.89 -16.86 -20.43
C LYS A 419 -17.94 -15.91 -19.84
N GLN A 420 -19.04 -16.44 -19.32
CA GLN A 420 -20.13 -15.63 -18.74
C GLN A 420 -20.00 -15.45 -17.21
N GLN A 421 -19.07 -16.16 -16.55
CA GLN A 421 -19.01 -16.27 -15.08
C GLN A 421 -19.15 -14.94 -14.33
N TYR A 422 -18.37 -13.92 -14.68
CA TYR A 422 -18.41 -12.63 -13.96
C TYR A 422 -19.62 -11.77 -14.32
N ALA A 423 -20.13 -11.89 -15.55
CA ALA A 423 -21.39 -11.27 -15.95
C ALA A 423 -22.56 -11.88 -15.17
N ASP A 424 -22.58 -13.21 -14.98
CA ASP A 424 -23.60 -13.91 -14.20
C ASP A 424 -23.58 -13.50 -12.72
N LEU A 425 -22.39 -13.39 -12.12
CA LEU A 425 -22.25 -12.88 -10.75
C LEU A 425 -22.81 -11.46 -10.60
N TRP A 426 -22.50 -10.57 -11.54
CA TRP A 426 -23.00 -9.20 -11.53
C TRP A 426 -24.52 -9.13 -11.73
N ASN A 427 -25.06 -9.93 -12.64
CA ASN A 427 -26.51 -10.04 -12.88
C ASN A 427 -27.23 -10.58 -11.63
N GLY A 428 -26.66 -11.58 -10.97
CA GLY A 428 -27.18 -12.12 -9.71
C GLY A 428 -27.27 -11.05 -8.61
N LEU A 429 -26.28 -10.17 -8.51
CA LEU A 429 -26.32 -9.03 -7.58
C LEU A 429 -27.42 -8.01 -7.93
N ILE A 430 -27.56 -7.66 -9.21
CA ILE A 430 -28.61 -6.74 -9.69
C ILE A 430 -30.00 -7.29 -9.34
N ASP A 431 -30.23 -8.57 -9.62
CA ASP A 431 -31.48 -9.26 -9.34
C ASP A 431 -31.75 -9.34 -7.83
N ALA A 432 -30.73 -9.71 -7.03
CA ALA A 432 -30.82 -9.80 -5.58
C ALA A 432 -31.24 -8.46 -4.94
N LEU A 433 -30.70 -7.34 -5.46
CA LEU A 433 -31.04 -6.01 -4.98
C LEU A 433 -32.36 -5.46 -5.55
N LYS A 434 -33.03 -6.20 -6.44
CA LYS A 434 -34.23 -5.78 -7.18
C LYS A 434 -34.00 -4.47 -7.91
N ILE A 435 -32.78 -4.26 -8.40
CA ILE A 435 -32.48 -3.11 -9.25
C ILE A 435 -33.14 -3.41 -10.59
N SER A 436 -34.13 -2.60 -10.96
CA SER A 436 -34.93 -2.85 -12.16
C SER A 436 -34.01 -3.07 -13.37
N ARG A 437 -34.19 -4.20 -14.08
CA ARG A 437 -33.52 -4.41 -15.37
C ARG A 437 -33.97 -3.39 -16.42
N GLU A 438 -35.06 -2.66 -16.15
CA GLU A 438 -35.50 -1.50 -16.92
C GLU A 438 -34.70 -0.23 -16.60
N ILE A 439 -33.43 -0.34 -16.16
CA ILE A 439 -32.50 0.78 -16.27
C ILE A 439 -32.28 1.06 -17.77
N THR A 440 -33.16 1.89 -18.31
CA THR A 440 -33.06 2.39 -19.67
C THR A 440 -31.99 3.49 -19.74
N PRO A 441 -31.41 3.77 -20.93
CA PRO A 441 -30.60 4.96 -21.14
C PRO A 441 -31.26 6.26 -20.63
N ASP A 442 -32.59 6.34 -20.65
CA ASP A 442 -33.36 7.49 -20.15
C ASP A 442 -33.33 7.61 -18.63
N SER A 443 -33.48 6.50 -17.90
CA SER A 443 -33.35 6.49 -16.44
C SER A 443 -31.95 6.94 -15.99
N ILE A 444 -30.92 6.50 -16.73
CA ILE A 444 -29.53 6.91 -16.53
C ILE A 444 -29.36 8.40 -16.80
N ARG A 445 -29.91 8.91 -17.91
CA ARG A 445 -29.88 10.34 -18.24
C ARG A 445 -30.58 11.18 -17.19
N ALA A 446 -31.76 10.76 -16.72
CA ALA A 446 -32.51 11.44 -15.68
C ALA A 446 -31.71 11.53 -14.37
N LYS A 447 -31.06 10.44 -13.96
CA LYS A 447 -30.15 10.40 -12.80
C LYS A 447 -28.90 11.26 -13.03
N GLY A 448 -28.31 11.21 -14.22
CA GLY A 448 -27.18 12.06 -14.61
C GLY A 448 -27.54 13.55 -14.55
N LYS A 449 -28.75 13.93 -14.98
CA LYS A 449 -29.29 15.28 -14.90
C LYS A 449 -29.44 15.74 -13.45
N SER A 450 -30.03 14.92 -12.58
CA SER A 450 -30.21 15.28 -11.15
C SER A 450 -28.88 15.41 -10.40
N LEU A 451 -27.91 14.55 -10.68
CA LEU A 451 -26.58 14.56 -10.07
C LEU A 451 -25.58 15.51 -10.76
N LYS A 452 -26.00 16.19 -11.83
CA LYS A 452 -25.13 16.99 -12.72
C LYS A 452 -23.92 16.18 -13.24
N GLU A 453 -24.07 14.88 -13.45
CA GLU A 453 -23.04 13.98 -13.99
C GLU A 453 -23.07 13.92 -15.52
N CYS A 454 -22.19 13.11 -16.13
CA CYS A 454 -22.23 12.97 -17.59
C CYS A 454 -23.57 12.32 -18.00
N SER A 455 -24.28 12.88 -18.96
CA SER A 455 -25.53 12.30 -19.48
C SER A 455 -25.28 11.22 -20.53
N ASP A 456 -24.07 11.14 -21.08
CA ASP A 456 -23.67 10.08 -21.99
C ASP A 456 -23.58 8.73 -21.26
N TYR A 457 -24.42 7.79 -21.70
CA TYR A 457 -24.51 6.47 -21.08
C TYR A 457 -23.25 5.64 -21.34
N GLU A 458 -22.50 5.92 -22.40
CA GLU A 458 -21.24 5.25 -22.76
C GLU A 458 -20.00 5.95 -22.16
N CYS A 459 -20.21 7.01 -21.37
CA CYS A 459 -19.11 7.79 -20.82
C CYS A 459 -18.25 6.95 -19.88
N TRP A 460 -17.09 6.48 -20.34
CA TRP A 460 -16.12 5.74 -19.51
C TRP A 460 -15.72 6.48 -18.23
N VAL A 461 -15.69 7.82 -18.22
CA VAL A 461 -15.36 8.62 -17.02
C VAL A 461 -16.46 8.51 -15.97
N ARG A 462 -17.72 8.52 -16.39
CA ARG A 462 -18.89 8.31 -15.52
C ARG A 462 -18.95 6.87 -15.06
N ASN A 463 -18.86 5.96 -16.03
CA ASN A 463 -19.02 4.52 -15.92
C ASN A 463 -17.91 3.88 -15.07
N GLY A 464 -16.67 4.29 -15.27
CA GLY A 464 -15.52 3.87 -14.47
C GLY A 464 -15.47 4.53 -13.09
N GLY A 465 -16.43 5.41 -12.76
CA GLY A 465 -16.54 6.02 -11.44
C GLY A 465 -15.33 6.85 -11.02
N TRP A 466 -14.55 7.32 -12.01
CA TRP A 466 -13.32 8.06 -11.78
C TRP A 466 -13.65 9.47 -11.26
N PRO A 467 -12.99 9.93 -10.18
CA PRO A 467 -13.13 11.31 -9.76
C PRO A 467 -12.63 12.20 -10.89
N LYS A 468 -13.55 12.96 -11.50
CA LYS A 468 -13.21 13.95 -12.53
C LYS A 468 -12.08 14.82 -11.96
N LYS A 469 -10.99 15.04 -12.72
CA LYS A 469 -10.32 16.35 -12.60
C LYS A 469 -11.44 17.37 -12.77
N ARG A 470 -11.54 18.39 -11.91
CA ARG A 470 -12.59 19.43 -11.94
C ARG A 470 -12.51 20.29 -13.21
N GLY A 471 -12.39 19.67 -14.38
CA GLY A 471 -12.52 20.32 -15.67
C GLY A 471 -13.94 20.81 -15.82
N LYS A 472 -14.06 21.93 -16.53
CA LYS A 472 -15.34 22.54 -16.88
C LYS A 472 -16.20 21.48 -17.60
N LYS A 473 -17.30 21.07 -16.96
CA LYS A 473 -18.28 20.17 -17.60
C LYS A 473 -18.86 20.89 -18.82
N TYR A 474 -18.97 20.19 -19.93
CA TYR A 474 -19.64 20.72 -21.11
C TYR A 474 -21.14 20.61 -20.87
N THR A 475 -21.82 21.75 -20.79
CA THR A 475 -23.28 21.76 -20.65
C THR A 475 -23.87 21.92 -22.04
N CYS A 476 -24.96 21.21 -22.35
CA CYS A 476 -25.66 21.42 -23.60
C CYS A 476 -26.12 22.88 -23.70
N LYS A 477 -25.70 23.60 -24.75
CA LYS A 477 -26.06 25.01 -24.96
C LYS A 477 -27.54 25.23 -25.32
N GLY A 478 -28.27 24.15 -25.62
CA GLY A 478 -29.69 24.21 -25.96
C GLY A 478 -30.57 24.19 -24.71
N CYS A 479 -30.47 23.14 -23.89
CA CYS A 479 -31.31 22.98 -22.72
C CYS A 479 -30.66 23.42 -21.40
N PHE A 480 -29.33 23.47 -21.32
CA PHE A 480 -28.57 23.70 -20.08
C PHE A 480 -28.80 22.68 -18.95
N GLU A 481 -29.50 21.58 -19.24
CA GLU A 481 -29.89 20.58 -18.23
C GLU A 481 -28.99 19.35 -18.21
N VAL A 482 -28.37 19.00 -19.34
CA VAL A 482 -27.48 17.84 -19.46
C VAL A 482 -26.02 18.28 -19.46
N TYR A 483 -25.18 17.47 -18.82
CA TYR A 483 -23.75 17.74 -18.64
C TYR A 483 -22.93 16.63 -19.27
N TYR A 484 -21.74 16.97 -19.75
CA TYR A 484 -20.82 16.03 -20.38
C TYR A 484 -19.41 16.21 -19.84
N CYS A 485 -18.67 15.11 -19.76
CA CYS A 485 -17.24 15.14 -19.40
C CYS A 485 -16.38 15.83 -20.47
N GLY A 486 -16.83 15.81 -21.74
CA GLY A 486 -16.11 16.37 -22.88
C GLY A 486 -16.97 16.40 -24.14
N LYS A 487 -16.44 16.98 -25.21
CA LYS A 487 -17.08 16.96 -26.54
C LYS A 487 -17.33 15.55 -27.08
N ALA A 488 -16.46 14.59 -26.74
CA ALA A 488 -16.62 13.20 -27.13
C ALA A 488 -17.93 12.61 -26.58
N CYS A 489 -18.15 12.75 -25.26
CA CYS A 489 -19.40 12.31 -24.63
C CYS A 489 -20.62 13.05 -25.15
N GLN A 490 -20.51 14.37 -25.34
CA GLN A 490 -21.60 15.14 -25.95
C GLN A 490 -21.93 14.60 -27.35
N LYS A 491 -20.93 14.30 -28.17
CA LYS A 491 -21.13 13.78 -29.53
C LYS A 491 -21.74 12.38 -29.52
N SER A 492 -21.34 11.51 -28.58
CA SER A 492 -21.90 10.16 -28.44
C SER A 492 -23.39 10.22 -28.10
N ASP A 493 -23.74 10.97 -27.06
CA ASP A 493 -25.13 11.13 -26.60
C ASP A 493 -25.99 12.00 -27.55
N TRP A 494 -25.37 12.78 -28.44
CA TRP A 494 -26.08 13.76 -29.27
C TRP A 494 -27.18 13.14 -30.13
N GLN A 495 -26.97 11.92 -30.66
CA GLN A 495 -27.96 11.29 -31.54
C GLN A 495 -29.29 11.05 -30.82
N THR A 496 -29.25 10.75 -29.53
CA THR A 496 -30.43 10.53 -28.71
C THR A 496 -30.89 11.85 -28.10
N HIS A 497 -29.99 12.61 -27.46
CA HIS A 497 -30.33 13.86 -26.79
C HIS A 497 -30.96 14.91 -27.73
N LYS A 498 -30.57 14.95 -29.02
CA LYS A 498 -31.14 15.92 -29.98
C LYS A 498 -32.66 15.78 -30.16
N LEU A 499 -33.22 14.59 -29.90
CA LEU A 499 -34.65 14.31 -30.01
C LEU A 499 -35.41 14.87 -28.79
N GLU A 500 -34.76 14.88 -27.64
CA GLU A 500 -35.33 15.33 -26.36
C GLU A 500 -35.02 16.80 -26.04
N CYS A 501 -33.98 17.38 -26.65
CA CYS A 501 -33.46 18.70 -26.31
C CYS A 501 -34.49 19.83 -26.54
N PRO A 502 -35.06 20.45 -25.49
CA PRO A 502 -36.11 21.48 -25.65
C PRO A 502 -35.62 22.72 -26.40
N GLY A 503 -34.33 23.07 -26.27
CA GLY A 503 -33.73 24.23 -26.95
C GLY A 503 -33.70 24.14 -28.48
N ARG A 504 -33.98 22.97 -29.05
CA ARG A 504 -34.08 22.78 -30.51
C ARG A 504 -35.44 23.19 -31.07
N LYS A 505 -36.49 23.24 -30.25
CA LYS A 505 -37.87 23.51 -30.69
C LYS A 505 -38.16 24.99 -31.03
N LYS A 506 -37.19 25.92 -30.92
CA LYS A 506 -37.42 27.37 -31.09
C LYS A 506 -36.51 28.10 -32.10
N ARG A 507 -36.08 27.42 -33.16
CA ARG A 507 -35.65 28.13 -34.38
C ARG A 507 -36.46 27.62 -35.56
N THR A 508 -37.78 27.85 -35.52
CA THR A 508 -38.48 28.14 -36.77
C THR A 508 -37.74 29.33 -37.39
N PRO A 509 -37.15 29.20 -38.60
CA PRO A 509 -36.73 30.38 -39.31
C PRO A 509 -38.02 31.20 -39.52
N ASN A 510 -38.18 32.31 -38.80
CA ASN A 510 -39.01 33.40 -39.28
C ASN A 510 -38.37 33.85 -40.61
N LYS A 511 -38.72 33.16 -41.69
CA LYS A 511 -38.94 33.82 -42.97
C LYS A 511 -40.10 34.78 -42.69
N GLU A 512 -39.94 36.04 -43.09
CA GLU A 512 -40.88 37.15 -42.85
C GLU A 512 -40.63 37.93 -41.55
N GLU A 513 -39.42 38.45 -41.40
CA GLU A 513 -39.32 39.85 -40.97
C GLU A 513 -38.23 40.52 -41.81
N SER A 514 -38.69 41.10 -42.92
CA SER A 514 -37.97 42.06 -43.72
C SER A 514 -37.63 43.27 -42.84
N VAL A 515 -36.50 43.18 -42.12
CA VAL A 515 -35.93 44.35 -41.44
C VAL A 515 -35.36 45.28 -42.52
N GLU A 516 -36.17 46.30 -42.75
CA GLU A 516 -35.84 47.58 -43.32
C GLU A 516 -34.41 48.03 -42.93
N LYS A 517 -33.63 48.37 -43.94
CA LYS A 517 -32.26 48.89 -43.79
C LYS A 517 -32.28 50.16 -42.95
N HIS A 518 -31.87 50.09 -41.69
CA HIS A 518 -31.47 51.28 -40.95
C HIS A 518 -30.10 51.78 -41.47
N PRO A 519 -29.97 53.08 -41.82
CA PRO A 519 -28.75 53.63 -42.35
C PRO A 519 -27.66 53.68 -41.28
N ARG A 520 -26.43 53.35 -41.69
CA ARG A 520 -25.22 53.47 -40.88
C ARG A 520 -25.01 54.93 -40.46
N VAL A 521 -25.18 55.23 -39.18
CA VAL A 521 -24.63 56.43 -38.56
C VAL A 521 -23.14 56.17 -38.31
N GLY A 522 -22.29 56.99 -38.91
CA GLY A 522 -20.85 56.87 -38.83
C GLY A 522 -20.30 57.14 -37.43
N CYS A 523 -19.40 56.29 -36.97
CA CYS A 523 -18.48 56.62 -35.90
C CYS A 523 -17.44 57.61 -36.45
N GLN A 524 -17.55 58.88 -36.03
CA GLN A 524 -16.46 59.83 -36.12
C GLN A 524 -15.38 59.46 -35.11
N ALA A 525 -14.14 59.41 -35.60
CA ALA A 525 -12.92 59.33 -34.80
C ALA A 525 -12.79 60.57 -33.90
N ARG A 526 -12.36 60.36 -32.65
CA ARG A 526 -11.71 61.41 -31.86
C ARG A 526 -10.23 61.03 -31.72
N ALA A 527 -9.41 62.05 -32.01
CA ALA A 527 -7.97 62.10 -31.85
C ALA A 527 -7.54 62.06 -30.38
#